data_AF-A0A286B6K7-F1
#
_entry.id   AF-A0A286B6K7-F1
#
_cell.length_a   1.000
_cell.length_b   1.000
_cell.length_c   1.000
_cell.angle_alpha   90.00
_cell.angle_beta   90.00
_cell.angle_gamma   90.00
#
_symmetry.space_group_name_H-M   'P 1'
#
loop_
_entity.id
_entity.type
_entity.pdbx_description
1 polymer ?
#
loop_
_entity_poly.entity_id
_entity_poly.type
_entity_poly.pdbx_seq_one_letter_code
_entity_poly.pdbx_strand_id
1 'polypeptide(L)'
;MNTAHRTGAITALSLSLAMASGPSHAQAQRPRLLEDPNRYVGMWVTQDGHIRHELLPNGRYDEARGTRQSAYQGRYTLTGNHIDYVDDTGFTADGEFREGVLYHAGMVLYRESKSTTRR
;
A
#
# COMPACT_ATOMS: atom_id res chain seq x y z
N MET A 1 -21.38 38.62 50.02
CA MET A 1 -20.41 38.31 51.08
C MET A 1 -20.66 36.87 51.50
N ASN A 2 -19.83 35.91 51.08
CA ASN A 2 -19.94 34.54 51.59
C ASN A 2 -18.57 33.84 51.56
N THR A 3 -18.01 33.71 52.76
CA THR A 3 -17.35 32.56 53.38
C THR A 3 -16.30 31.76 52.61
N ALA A 4 -15.11 31.75 53.22
CA ALA A 4 -13.90 31.04 52.84
C ALA A 4 -13.88 29.54 53.22
N HIS A 5 -12.76 28.92 52.82
CA HIS A 5 -12.11 27.70 53.31
C HIS A 5 -12.35 26.40 52.52
N ARG A 6 -11.29 25.96 51.84
CA ARG A 6 -11.01 24.53 51.63
C ARG A 6 -9.53 24.25 51.90
N THR A 7 -9.25 23.86 53.13
CA THR A 7 -8.06 23.13 53.55
C THR A 7 -8.45 21.65 53.65
N GLY A 8 -7.59 20.72 53.25
CA GLY A 8 -7.75 19.32 53.62
C GLY A 8 -7.14 18.32 52.64
N ALA A 9 -5.90 17.95 52.93
CA ALA A 9 -5.10 16.94 52.26
C ALA A 9 -5.65 15.52 52.44
N ILE A 10 -5.64 14.77 51.32
CA ILE A 10 -5.22 13.36 51.12
C ILE A 10 -5.07 12.46 52.37
N THR A 11 -5.76 11.32 52.39
CA THR A 11 -5.20 9.95 52.22
C THR A 11 -6.31 8.93 52.53
N ALA A 12 -6.64 8.05 51.58
CA ALA A 12 -7.40 6.84 51.88
C ALA A 12 -6.88 5.67 51.04
N LEU A 13 -6.65 4.57 51.75
CA LEU A 13 -6.13 3.26 51.37
C LEU A 13 -6.87 2.61 50.18
N SER A 14 -6.07 2.11 49.25
CA SER A 14 -6.16 0.85 48.48
C SER A 14 -7.49 0.09 48.38
N LEU A 15 -7.92 -0.19 47.14
CA LEU A 15 -8.61 -1.42 46.78
C LEU A 15 -8.19 -1.88 45.37
N SER A 16 -7.53 -3.04 45.30
CA SER A 16 -7.18 -3.71 44.05
C SER A 16 -8.44 -4.23 43.36
N LEU A 17 -8.59 -3.95 42.07
CA LEU A 17 -9.51 -4.69 41.22
C LEU A 17 -8.90 -4.89 39.83
N ALA A 18 -8.36 -6.10 39.61
CA ALA A 18 -7.97 -6.55 38.29
C ALA A 18 -9.23 -6.81 37.47
N MET A 19 -9.51 -5.96 36.48
CA MET A 19 -10.54 -6.22 35.46
C MET A 19 -9.83 -6.53 34.14
N ALA A 20 -9.56 -7.81 33.92
CA ALA A 20 -9.19 -8.33 32.61
C ALA A 20 -10.38 -8.09 31.65
N SER A 21 -10.33 -7.00 30.90
CA SER A 21 -11.24 -6.75 29.78
C SER A 21 -10.64 -7.41 28.55
N GLY A 22 -11.21 -8.54 28.16
CA GLY A 22 -10.80 -9.30 26.98
C GLY A 22 -10.94 -8.48 25.68
N PRO A 23 -10.24 -8.87 24.60
CA PRO A 23 -10.39 -8.23 23.31
C PRO A 23 -11.82 -8.42 22.81
N SER A 24 -12.58 -7.32 22.76
CA SER A 24 -13.95 -7.28 22.28
C SER A 24 -13.99 -6.87 20.81
N HIS A 25 -14.49 -7.79 19.99
CA HIS A 25 -15.16 -7.60 18.70
C HIS A 25 -14.29 -7.34 17.46
N ALA A 26 -13.82 -8.45 16.89
CA ALA A 26 -14.21 -8.87 15.54
C ALA A 26 -14.57 -7.75 14.54
N GLN A 27 -13.55 -7.23 13.85
CA GLN A 27 -13.74 -7.02 12.42
C GLN A 27 -13.33 -8.31 11.75
N ALA A 28 -14.32 -9.11 11.36
CA ALA A 28 -14.15 -10.20 10.42
C ALA A 28 -13.65 -9.60 9.09
N GLN A 29 -12.35 -9.37 9.00
CA GLN A 29 -11.71 -9.22 7.71
C GLN A 29 -11.78 -10.60 7.09
N ARG A 30 -12.78 -10.75 6.21
CA ARG A 30 -12.92 -11.74 5.15
C ARG A 30 -11.58 -12.42 4.87
N PRO A 31 -11.52 -13.75 4.66
CA PRO A 31 -10.27 -14.36 4.22
C PRO A 31 -9.76 -13.49 3.09
N ARG A 32 -8.61 -12.82 3.30
CA ARG A 32 -7.80 -12.39 2.18
C ARG A 32 -7.62 -13.70 1.45
N LEU A 33 -8.39 -13.94 0.40
CA LEU A 33 -7.90 -14.69 -0.73
C LEU A 33 -6.52 -14.09 -0.89
N LEU A 34 -5.51 -14.86 -0.51
CA LEU A 34 -4.13 -14.46 -0.54
C LEU A 34 -3.87 -14.16 -2.01
N GLU A 35 -4.17 -12.93 -2.40
CA GLU A 35 -3.85 -12.39 -3.71
C GLU A 35 -2.37 -12.61 -3.79
N ASP A 36 -1.96 -13.51 -4.68
CA ASP A 36 -0.56 -13.81 -4.88
C ASP A 36 0.15 -12.46 -5.08
N PRO A 37 0.99 -12.03 -4.12
CA PRO A 37 1.64 -10.72 -4.21
C PRO A 37 2.48 -10.62 -5.49
N ASN A 38 2.83 -11.76 -6.10
CA ASN A 38 3.57 -11.85 -7.34
C ASN A 38 2.70 -11.81 -8.60
N ARG A 39 1.37 -11.79 -8.49
CA ARG A 39 0.47 -11.78 -9.66
C ARG A 39 0.81 -10.63 -10.62
N TYR A 40 1.02 -9.44 -10.08
CA TYR A 40 1.28 -8.23 -10.87
C TYR A 40 2.77 -7.90 -11.01
N VAL A 41 3.65 -8.57 -10.24
CA VAL A 41 5.11 -8.42 -10.32
C VAL A 41 5.60 -8.74 -11.72
N GLY A 42 6.35 -7.83 -12.33
CA GLY A 42 6.88 -7.94 -13.68
C GLY A 42 6.90 -6.60 -14.41
N MET A 43 7.30 -6.65 -15.67
CA MET A 43 7.40 -5.47 -16.52
C MET A 43 6.07 -5.16 -17.21
N TRP A 44 5.68 -3.90 -17.18
CA TRP A 44 4.50 -3.32 -17.81
C TRP A 44 4.94 -2.22 -18.76
N VAL A 45 4.48 -2.24 -20.00
CA VAL A 45 5.03 -1.40 -21.07
C VAL A 45 3.90 -0.73 -21.85
N THR A 46 4.06 0.55 -22.21
CA THR A 46 3.12 1.19 -23.14
C THR A 46 3.16 0.52 -24.51
N GLN A 47 2.10 0.69 -25.30
CA GLN A 47 2.00 0.06 -26.63
C GLN A 47 3.20 0.38 -27.54
N ASP A 48 3.72 1.60 -27.46
CA ASP A 48 4.84 2.11 -28.23
C ASP A 48 6.21 1.80 -27.62
N GLY A 49 6.26 1.22 -26.41
CA GLY A 49 7.51 0.85 -25.75
C GLY A 49 8.24 1.99 -25.04
N HIS A 50 7.76 3.23 -25.13
CA HIS A 50 8.46 4.37 -24.55
C HIS A 50 8.50 4.35 -23.03
N ILE A 51 7.46 3.81 -22.37
CA ILE A 51 7.42 3.71 -20.91
C ILE A 51 7.50 2.24 -20.52
N ARG A 52 8.45 1.93 -19.64
CA ARG A 52 8.67 0.60 -19.05
C ARG A 52 8.56 0.72 -17.54
N HIS A 53 7.56 0.09 -16.96
CA HIS A 53 7.22 0.15 -15.55
C HIS A 53 7.34 -1.25 -14.92
N GLU A 54 8.34 -1.45 -14.09
CA GLU A 54 8.60 -2.73 -13.43
C GLU A 54 8.03 -2.73 -12.02
N LEU A 55 7.18 -3.73 -11.72
CA LEU A 55 6.75 -4.04 -10.36
C LEU A 55 7.63 -5.15 -9.79
N LEU A 56 8.35 -4.88 -8.71
CA LEU A 56 9.30 -5.78 -8.08
C LEU A 56 8.66 -6.55 -6.91
N PRO A 57 9.09 -7.80 -6.64
CA PRO A 57 8.48 -8.66 -5.61
C PRO A 57 8.63 -8.12 -4.17
N ASN A 58 9.51 -7.14 -3.95
CA ASN A 58 9.68 -6.47 -2.66
C ASN A 58 8.73 -5.27 -2.46
N GLY A 59 7.72 -5.10 -3.33
CA GLY A 59 6.78 -3.98 -3.24
C GLY A 59 7.36 -2.64 -3.73
N ARG A 60 8.47 -2.68 -4.48
CA ARG A 60 9.06 -1.51 -5.14
C ARG A 60 8.69 -1.46 -6.61
N TYR A 61 8.66 -0.26 -7.19
CA TYR A 61 8.57 -0.12 -8.64
C TYR A 61 9.72 0.72 -9.18
N ASP A 62 10.05 0.50 -10.45
CA ASP A 62 10.97 1.30 -11.24
C ASP A 62 10.32 1.63 -12.58
N GLU A 63 10.29 2.91 -12.95
CA GLU A 63 9.77 3.35 -14.24
C GLU A 63 10.88 4.00 -15.08
N ALA A 64 11.09 3.49 -16.28
CA ALA A 64 11.91 4.11 -17.31
C ALA A 64 11.03 4.78 -18.38
N ARG A 65 11.49 5.93 -18.88
CA ARG A 65 10.86 6.67 -19.98
C ARG A 65 11.89 6.99 -21.06
N GLY A 66 11.73 6.38 -22.23
CA GLY A 66 12.66 6.48 -23.35
C GLY A 66 14.08 6.08 -22.94
N THR A 67 15.01 7.04 -23.00
CA THR A 67 16.41 6.84 -22.62
C THR A 67 16.68 7.06 -21.13
N ARG A 68 15.71 7.63 -20.38
CA ARG A 68 15.87 7.87 -18.95
C ARG A 68 15.42 6.64 -18.17
N GLN A 69 16.39 5.88 -17.68
CA GLN A 69 16.18 4.80 -16.71
C GLN A 69 15.82 5.39 -15.34
N SER A 70 15.03 4.66 -14.56
CA SER A 70 14.64 5.04 -13.20
C SER A 70 14.13 6.49 -13.10
N ALA A 71 13.30 6.89 -14.08
CA ALA A 71 12.64 8.18 -14.10
C ALA A 71 11.78 8.41 -12.85
N TYR A 72 11.11 7.34 -12.39
CA TYR A 72 10.38 7.30 -11.13
C TYR A 72 10.63 5.99 -10.39
N GLN A 73 10.75 6.06 -9.07
CA GLN A 73 10.94 4.92 -8.20
C GLN A 73 10.18 5.13 -6.91
N GLY A 74 9.70 4.04 -6.34
CA GLY A 74 8.86 4.14 -5.15
C GLY A 74 8.37 2.81 -4.66
N ARG A 75 7.38 2.87 -3.79
CA ARG A 75 6.67 1.73 -3.24
C ARG A 75 5.29 1.65 -3.86
N TYR A 76 4.75 0.43 -3.90
CA TYR A 76 3.37 0.22 -4.27
C TYR A 76 2.65 -0.68 -3.25
N THR A 77 1.33 -0.54 -3.18
CA THR A 77 0.45 -1.40 -2.39
C THR A 77 -0.67 -1.91 -3.29
N LEU A 78 -1.05 -3.17 -3.14
CA LEU A 78 -2.12 -3.81 -3.90
C LEU A 78 -3.34 -4.03 -3.02
N THR A 79 -4.51 -3.68 -3.56
CA THR A 79 -5.81 -3.99 -2.96
C THR A 79 -6.72 -4.56 -4.06
N GLY A 80 -6.84 -5.89 -4.16
CA GLY A 80 -7.61 -6.47 -5.25
C GLY A 80 -6.92 -6.31 -6.61
N ASN A 81 -7.58 -5.54 -7.48
CA ASN A 81 -7.05 -5.12 -8.76
C ASN A 81 -6.63 -3.65 -8.77
N HIS A 82 -6.70 -2.95 -7.63
CA HIS A 82 -6.21 -1.59 -7.47
C HIS A 82 -4.75 -1.58 -7.01
N ILE A 83 -3.98 -0.60 -7.48
CA ILE A 83 -2.60 -0.36 -7.08
C ILE A 83 -2.43 1.10 -6.67
N ASP A 84 -1.88 1.31 -5.48
CA ASP A 84 -1.50 2.62 -4.97
C ASP A 84 0.02 2.76 -4.97
N TYR A 85 0.52 3.93 -5.31
CA TYR A 85 1.93 4.26 -5.39
C TYR A 85 2.29 5.40 -4.44
N VAL A 86 3.47 5.29 -3.85
CA VAL A 86 4.15 6.39 -3.16
C VAL A 86 5.59 6.40 -3.67
N ASP A 87 5.95 7.43 -4.42
CA ASP A 87 7.31 7.59 -4.91
C ASP A 87 8.27 8.04 -3.79
N ASP A 88 9.58 7.91 -4.03
CA ASP A 88 10.60 8.25 -3.04
C ASP A 88 10.67 9.77 -2.75
N THR A 89 10.01 10.60 -3.57
CA THR A 89 9.86 12.06 -3.36
C THR A 89 8.59 12.43 -2.59
N GLY A 90 7.69 11.46 -2.36
CA GLY A 90 6.40 11.64 -1.69
C GLY A 90 5.23 11.92 -2.64
N PHE A 91 5.40 11.82 -3.96
CA PHE A 91 4.31 11.89 -4.91
C PHE A 91 3.48 10.60 -4.87
N THR A 92 2.16 10.74 -4.90
CA THR A 92 1.22 9.62 -4.87
C THR A 92 0.50 9.49 -6.20
N ALA A 93 0.27 8.25 -6.61
CA ALA A 93 -0.54 7.96 -7.78
C ALA A 93 -1.24 6.63 -7.60
N ASP A 94 -2.22 6.35 -8.45
CA ASP A 94 -3.02 5.14 -8.39
C ASP A 94 -3.25 4.54 -9.78
N GLY A 95 -3.66 3.29 -9.80
CA GLY A 95 -4.01 2.60 -11.03
C GLY A 95 -4.84 1.35 -10.79
N GLU A 96 -5.33 0.77 -11.87
CA GLU A 96 -6.13 -0.44 -11.84
C GLU A 96 -5.68 -1.45 -12.89
N PHE A 97 -5.65 -2.72 -12.48
CA PHE A 97 -5.54 -3.85 -13.37
C PHE A 97 -6.93 -4.24 -13.89
N ARG A 98 -7.10 -4.25 -15.21
CA ARG A 98 -8.32 -4.71 -15.88
C ARG A 98 -7.92 -5.64 -17.01
N GLU A 99 -8.39 -6.88 -16.96
CA GLU A 99 -8.18 -7.88 -18.02
C GLU A 99 -6.70 -8.09 -18.43
N GLY A 100 -5.77 -7.99 -17.48
CA GLY A 100 -4.33 -8.15 -17.75
C GLY A 100 -3.62 -6.90 -18.27
N VAL A 101 -4.28 -5.75 -18.23
CA VAL A 101 -3.77 -4.42 -18.60
C VAL A 101 -3.75 -3.52 -17.36
N LEU A 102 -2.69 -2.72 -17.19
CA LEU A 102 -2.56 -1.73 -16.14
C LEU A 102 -2.97 -0.35 -16.67
N TYR A 103 -3.98 0.24 -16.05
CA TYR A 103 -4.44 1.60 -16.30
C TYR A 103 -3.92 2.49 -15.17
N HIS A 104 -3.02 3.41 -15.48
CA HIS A 104 -2.34 4.21 -14.46
C HIS A 104 -1.99 5.59 -15.01
N ALA A 105 -2.33 6.66 -14.29
CA ALA A 105 -1.99 8.05 -14.65
C ALA A 105 -2.32 8.42 -16.13
N GLY A 106 -3.45 7.93 -16.64
CA GLY A 106 -3.89 8.15 -18.03
C GLY A 106 -3.15 7.30 -19.08
N MET A 107 -2.25 6.43 -18.65
CA MET A 107 -1.52 5.49 -19.49
C MET A 107 -2.18 4.12 -19.48
N VAL A 108 -1.97 3.38 -20.56
CA VAL A 108 -2.37 1.98 -20.71
C VAL A 108 -1.08 1.17 -20.91
N LEU A 109 -0.80 0.27 -19.95
CA LEU A 109 0.40 -0.55 -19.96
C LEU A 109 0.03 -2.03 -20.06
N TYR A 110 0.76 -2.73 -20.91
CA TYR A 110 0.59 -4.16 -21.17
C TYR A 110 1.69 -4.93 -20.50
N ARG A 111 1.37 -6.14 -20.02
CA ARG A 111 2.38 -7.03 -19.47
C ARG A 111 3.40 -7.37 -20.55
N GLU A 112 4.68 -7.12 -20.28
CA GLU A 112 5.76 -7.58 -21.15
C GLU A 112 5.73 -9.11 -21.17
N SER A 113 5.31 -9.66 -22.29
CA SER A 113 5.42 -11.08 -22.52
C SER A 113 6.90 -11.38 -22.61
N LYS A 114 7.43 -12.25 -21.73
CA LYS A 114 8.72 -12.89 -22.01
C LYS A 114 8.51 -13.71 -23.28
N SER A 115 8.81 -13.15 -24.44
CA SER A 115 8.94 -13.93 -25.65
C SER A 115 10.08 -14.90 -25.38
N THR A 116 9.73 -16.12 -24.98
CA THR A 116 10.65 -17.25 -24.92
C THR A 116 11.28 -17.34 -26.29
N THR A 117 12.45 -16.74 -26.42
CA THR A 117 13.28 -16.84 -27.60
C THR A 117 13.80 -18.27 -27.57
N ARG A 118 13.03 -19.18 -28.19
CA ARG A 118 13.50 -20.51 -28.55
C ARG A 118 14.63 -20.29 -29.56
N ARG A 119 15.87 -20.29 -29.07
CA ARG A 119 17.07 -20.50 -29.89
C ARG A 119 17.39 -21.99 -29.93
#